data_AF-A0A9D7GF20-F1
#
_entry.id   AF-A0A9D7GF20-F1
#
_cell.length_a   1.000
_cell.length_b   1.000
_cell.length_c   1.000
_cell.angle_alpha   90.00
_cell.angle_beta   90.00
_cell.angle_gamma   90.00
#
_symmetry.space_group_name_H-M   'P 1'
#
loop_
_entity.id
_entity.type
_entity.pdbx_description
1 polymer ?
#
loop_
_entity_poly.entity_id
_entity_poly.type
_entity_poly.pdbx_seq_one_letter_code
_entity_poly.pdbx_strand_id
1 'polypeptide(L)'
;MLELRNIERVSGLTKETFKVKYLSTHTPVIITDLIDNWPAKNKWSLDYFKKEYGDLLVPVFSSKASQPGKNYMSPDTKMPLRDYISAIQQGPTDLRLFLFNIFKYVPELKKDYKIHTIMDGFYNEFPFTFFGGEGSKVAMHYDIDLSHVFLTQFDGRKRVVLFGPEYSKHLYQQPFTVASYVNIDNPDYKNFPLYST
;
A
#
# COMPACT_ATOMS: atom_id res chain seq x y z
N MET A 1 17.61 6.15 -18.59
CA MET A 1 17.09 6.21 -17.21
C MET A 1 15.65 6.67 -17.32
N LEU A 2 14.70 5.97 -16.71
CA LEU A 2 13.28 6.37 -16.80
C LEU A 2 13.08 7.73 -16.15
N GLU A 3 12.43 8.65 -16.88
CA GLU A 3 12.08 9.96 -16.35
C GLU A 3 10.73 9.86 -15.64
N LEU A 4 10.78 9.72 -14.31
CA LEU A 4 9.57 9.69 -13.48
C LEU A 4 9.13 11.12 -13.16
N ARG A 5 7.83 11.37 -13.29
CA ARG A 5 7.21 12.63 -12.87
C ARG A 5 6.75 12.52 -11.42
N ASN A 6 6.92 13.60 -10.66
CA ASN A 6 6.34 13.70 -9.33
C ASN A 6 4.82 13.78 -9.43
N ILE A 7 4.12 13.10 -8.52
CA ILE A 7 2.67 13.19 -8.39
C ILE A 7 2.32 14.55 -7.76
N GLU A 8 1.32 15.22 -8.32
CA GLU A 8 0.83 16.50 -7.82
C GLU A 8 0.34 16.39 -6.37
N ARG A 9 0.65 17.39 -5.56
CA ARG A 9 0.20 17.50 -4.16
C ARG A 9 -0.75 18.68 -4.04
N VAL A 10 -1.97 18.43 -3.56
CA VAL A 10 -3.03 19.44 -3.48
C VAL A 10 -3.80 19.33 -2.16
N SER A 11 -4.42 20.43 -1.77
CA SER A 11 -5.35 20.53 -0.63
C SER A 11 -6.63 21.24 -1.07
N GLY A 12 -7.71 21.10 -0.30
CA GLY A 12 -8.97 21.80 -0.54
C GLY A 12 -9.72 21.30 -1.77
N LEU A 13 -9.47 20.07 -2.21
CA LEU A 13 -10.17 19.51 -3.36
C LEU A 13 -11.65 19.30 -3.06
N THR A 14 -12.50 19.91 -3.90
CA THR A 14 -13.91 19.57 -3.94
C THR A 14 -14.12 18.24 -4.68
N LYS A 15 -15.26 17.59 -4.42
CA LYS A 15 -15.66 16.36 -5.11
C LYS A 15 -15.73 16.56 -6.63
N GLU A 16 -16.24 17.70 -7.09
CA GLU A 16 -16.38 18.05 -8.50
C GLU A 16 -15.01 18.22 -9.15
N THR A 17 -14.10 18.94 -8.47
CA THR A 17 -12.74 19.17 -8.95
C THR A 17 -11.97 17.84 -9.00
N PHE A 18 -12.09 17.02 -7.96
CA PHE A 18 -11.47 15.70 -7.91
C PHE A 18 -11.95 14.82 -9.06
N LYS A 19 -13.28 14.80 -9.28
CA LYS A 19 -13.89 14.03 -10.34
C LYS A 19 -13.35 14.42 -11.71
N VAL A 20 -13.40 15.70 -12.06
CA VAL A 20 -13.03 16.20 -13.39
C VAL A 20 -11.53 16.10 -13.64
N LYS A 21 -10.68 16.47 -12.67
CA LYS A 21 -9.23 16.57 -12.89
C LYS A 21 -8.47 15.28 -12.69
N TYR A 22 -8.93 14.39 -11.80
CA TYR A 22 -8.16 13.22 -11.38
C TYR A 22 -8.91 11.90 -11.62
N LEU A 23 -10.17 11.80 -11.19
CA LEU A 23 -10.92 10.55 -11.31
C LEU A 23 -11.20 10.20 -12.78
N SER A 24 -11.82 11.10 -13.54
CA SER A 24 -12.22 10.86 -14.94
C SER A 24 -11.06 10.80 -15.92
N THR A 25 -9.90 11.35 -15.54
CA THR A 25 -8.67 11.33 -16.34
C THR A 25 -7.70 10.22 -15.90
N HIS A 26 -8.07 9.43 -14.88
CA HIS A 26 -7.20 8.42 -14.25
C HIS A 26 -5.83 8.97 -13.83
N THR A 27 -5.79 10.23 -13.39
CA THR A 27 -4.55 10.90 -12.99
C THR A 27 -4.34 10.74 -11.47
N PRO A 28 -3.20 10.18 -11.02
CA PRO A 28 -2.92 10.04 -9.60
C PRO A 28 -2.70 11.40 -8.94
N VAL A 29 -3.08 11.53 -7.67
CA VAL A 29 -2.94 12.77 -6.89
C VAL A 29 -2.67 12.46 -5.42
N ILE A 30 -1.87 13.30 -4.77
CA ILE A 30 -1.68 13.28 -3.32
C ILE A 30 -2.54 14.39 -2.71
N ILE A 31 -3.54 14.01 -1.93
CA ILE A 31 -4.45 14.94 -1.26
C ILE A 31 -4.00 15.09 0.19
N THR A 32 -3.50 16.27 0.57
CA THR A 32 -2.78 16.43 1.84
C THR A 32 -3.67 16.66 3.06
N ASP A 33 -4.94 17.02 2.84
CA ASP A 33 -5.91 17.37 3.87
C ASP A 33 -7.13 16.44 3.93
N LEU A 34 -7.15 15.37 3.11
CA LEU A 34 -8.30 14.47 2.98
C LEU A 34 -8.70 13.75 4.28
N ILE A 35 -7.74 13.58 5.19
CA ILE A 35 -7.92 12.87 6.47
C ILE A 35 -7.87 13.79 7.68
N ASP A 36 -7.96 15.12 7.49
CA ASP A 36 -7.79 16.09 8.58
C ASP A 36 -8.82 15.95 9.70
N ASN A 37 -10.00 15.42 9.35
CA ASN A 37 -11.08 15.16 10.28
C ASN A 37 -11.06 13.72 10.87
N TRP A 38 -10.04 12.92 10.58
CA TRP A 38 -9.88 11.58 11.14
C TRP A 38 -9.10 11.66 12.46
N PRO A 39 -9.64 11.14 13.57
CA PRO A 39 -8.85 10.97 14.80
C PRO A 39 -7.54 10.22 14.58
N ALA A 40 -7.52 9.24 13.66
CA ALA A 40 -6.34 8.46 13.29
C ALA A 40 -5.15 9.33 12.88
N LYS A 41 -5.36 10.49 12.23
CA LYS A 41 -4.27 11.37 11.75
C LYS A 41 -3.30 11.76 12.85
N ASN A 42 -3.80 12.00 14.07
CA ASN A 42 -3.00 12.44 15.21
C ASN A 42 -2.76 11.33 16.25
N LYS A 43 -3.53 10.23 16.17
CA LYS A 43 -3.53 9.15 17.16
C LYS A 43 -2.68 7.97 16.72
N TRP A 44 -2.73 7.60 15.44
CA TRP A 44 -2.10 6.38 14.95
C TRP A 44 -0.62 6.60 14.66
N SER A 45 0.21 5.81 15.32
CA SER A 45 1.64 5.69 15.09
C SER A 45 2.06 4.25 15.40
N LEU A 46 3.26 3.85 15.00
CA LEU A 46 3.80 2.54 15.38
C LEU A 46 3.84 2.37 16.90
N ASP A 47 4.20 3.42 17.65
CA ASP A 47 4.24 3.38 19.12
C ASP A 47 2.85 3.23 19.74
N TYR A 48 1.83 3.90 19.19
CA TYR A 48 0.43 3.71 19.60
C TYR A 48 0.00 2.25 19.43
N PHE A 49 0.21 1.66 18.25
CA PHE A 49 -0.16 0.28 18.00
C PHE A 49 0.61 -0.72 18.87
N LYS A 50 1.90 -0.47 19.08
CA LYS A 50 2.76 -1.28 19.97
C LYS A 50 2.30 -1.24 21.41
N LYS A 51 1.84 -0.08 21.89
CA LYS A 51 1.36 0.11 23.27
C LYS A 51 -0.03 -0.48 23.48
N GLU A 52 -1.01 -0.08 22.68
CA GLU A 52 -2.43 -0.39 22.93
C GLU A 52 -2.82 -1.79 22.43
N TYR A 53 -2.15 -2.29 21.37
CA TYR A 53 -2.51 -3.55 20.72
C TYR A 53 -1.32 -4.52 20.59
N GLY A 54 -0.28 -4.32 21.40
CA GLY A 54 0.97 -5.07 21.30
C GLY A 54 0.83 -6.59 21.47
N ASP A 55 -0.17 -7.05 22.24
CA ASP A 55 -0.39 -8.48 22.50
C ASP A 55 -1.19 -9.18 21.40
N LEU A 56 -1.68 -8.44 20.39
CA LEU A 56 -2.38 -9.03 19.27
C LEU A 56 -1.42 -9.95 18.48
N LEU A 57 -1.77 -11.23 18.37
CA LEU A 57 -1.03 -12.17 17.53
C LEU A 57 -1.33 -11.90 16.05
N VAL A 58 -0.33 -11.40 15.33
CA VAL A 58 -0.45 -10.98 13.93
C VAL A 58 0.22 -11.98 12.98
N PRO A 59 -0.37 -12.23 11.79
CA PRO A 59 0.21 -13.10 10.78
C PRO A 59 1.33 -12.36 10.03
N VAL A 60 2.58 -12.78 10.22
CA VAL A 60 3.75 -12.13 9.62
C VAL A 60 4.22 -12.91 8.40
N PHE A 61 4.51 -12.17 7.33
CA PHE A 61 5.03 -12.66 6.06
C PHE A 61 6.47 -12.23 5.90
N SER A 62 7.35 -13.15 5.51
CA SER A 62 8.70 -12.90 5.05
C SER A 62 8.73 -12.71 3.53
N SER A 63 9.92 -12.46 2.99
CA SER A 63 10.16 -12.41 1.55
C SER A 63 9.77 -13.71 0.80
N LYS A 64 9.61 -14.84 1.52
CA LYS A 64 9.25 -16.14 0.94
C LYS A 64 7.78 -16.28 0.58
N ALA A 65 6.89 -15.48 1.18
CA ALA A 65 5.45 -15.58 0.96
C ALA A 65 5.01 -15.33 -0.50
N SER A 66 5.86 -14.68 -1.29
CA SER A 66 5.64 -14.40 -2.72
C SER A 66 6.21 -15.46 -3.65
N GLN A 67 6.80 -16.56 -3.14
CA GLN A 67 7.30 -17.62 -3.99
C GLN A 67 6.16 -18.51 -4.53
N PRO A 68 6.19 -18.91 -5.82
CA PRO A 68 5.22 -19.84 -6.38
C PRO A 68 5.24 -21.18 -5.62
N GLY A 69 4.07 -21.69 -5.25
CA GLY A 69 3.93 -23.00 -4.60
C GLY A 69 2.75 -23.08 -3.63
N LYS A 70 2.68 -24.19 -2.88
CA LYS A 70 1.57 -24.50 -1.96
C LYS A 70 1.35 -23.45 -0.86
N ASN A 71 2.37 -22.67 -0.52
CA ASN A 71 2.34 -21.70 0.57
C ASN A 71 2.24 -20.25 0.06
N TYR A 72 1.93 -20.03 -1.22
CA TYR A 72 1.72 -18.69 -1.77
C TYR A 72 0.66 -17.95 -0.94
N MET A 73 1.00 -16.74 -0.46
CA MET A 73 0.14 -15.92 0.42
C MET A 73 -0.20 -16.53 1.79
N SER A 74 0.55 -17.54 2.26
CA SER A 74 0.43 -18.04 3.64
C SER A 74 1.41 -17.32 4.57
N PRO A 75 1.01 -16.97 5.81
CA PRO A 75 1.93 -16.38 6.77
C PRO A 75 2.99 -17.40 7.20
N ASP A 76 4.24 -16.95 7.33
CA ASP A 76 5.33 -17.81 7.79
C ASP A 76 5.21 -18.13 9.28
N THR A 77 4.70 -17.16 10.05
CA THR A 77 4.55 -17.27 11.50
C THR A 77 3.48 -16.33 12.04
N LYS A 78 3.16 -16.49 13.33
CA LYS A 78 2.40 -15.51 14.11
C LYS A 78 3.27 -15.04 15.27
N MET A 79 3.23 -13.75 15.56
CA MET A 79 3.92 -13.16 16.73
C MET A 79 3.12 -12.01 17.31
N PRO A 80 3.36 -11.61 18.56
CA PRO A 80 2.80 -10.38 19.12
C PRO A 80 3.14 -9.16 18.25
N LEU A 81 2.17 -8.27 18.04
CA LEU A 81 2.36 -7.03 17.28
C LEU A 81 3.49 -6.17 17.86
N ARG A 82 3.68 -6.17 19.18
CA ARG A 82 4.79 -5.47 19.85
C ARG A 82 6.16 -5.94 19.37
N ASP A 83 6.32 -7.23 19.13
CA ASP A 83 7.60 -7.82 18.73
C ASP A 83 7.85 -7.52 17.26
N TYR A 84 6.82 -7.65 16.42
CA TYR A 84 6.88 -7.25 15.02
C TYR A 84 7.24 -5.76 14.85
N ILE A 85 6.56 -4.86 15.56
CA ILE A 85 6.84 -3.42 15.50
C ILE A 85 8.28 -3.13 15.97
N SER A 86 8.72 -3.79 17.04
CA SER A 86 10.10 -3.64 17.52
C SER A 86 11.12 -4.09 16.47
N ALA A 87 10.86 -5.18 15.74
CA ALA A 87 11.73 -5.67 14.69
C ALA A 87 11.86 -4.66 13.53
N ILE A 88 10.75 -4.09 13.05
CA ILE A 88 10.77 -3.12 11.94
C ILE A 88 11.36 -1.75 12.34
N GLN A 89 11.35 -1.40 13.63
CA GLN A 89 11.95 -0.17 14.16
C GLN A 89 13.47 -0.29 14.37
N GLN A 90 14.00 -1.50 14.58
CA GLN A 90 15.43 -1.73 14.80
C GLN A 90 16.27 -1.62 13.52
N GLY A 91 15.65 -1.83 12.35
CA GLY A 91 16.33 -1.70 11.07
C GLY A 91 15.62 -2.46 9.95
N PRO A 92 16.27 -2.58 8.78
CA PRO A 92 15.73 -3.32 7.66
C PRO A 92 15.44 -4.78 8.02
N THR A 93 14.26 -5.25 7.63
CA THR A 93 13.79 -6.62 7.85
C THR A 93 12.93 -7.06 6.68
N ASP A 94 12.88 -8.37 6.43
CA ASP A 94 12.03 -8.94 5.41
C ASP A 94 10.60 -9.25 5.90
N LEU A 95 10.32 -8.98 7.19
CA LEU A 95 9.02 -9.19 7.82
C LEU A 95 7.99 -8.11 7.44
N ARG A 96 6.76 -8.55 7.16
CA ARG A 96 5.66 -7.72 6.66
C ARG A 96 4.33 -8.13 7.27
N LEU A 97 3.50 -7.15 7.58
CA LEU A 97 2.06 -7.35 7.77
C LEU A 97 1.36 -6.80 6.53
N PHE A 98 1.02 -7.70 5.62
CA PHE A 98 0.43 -7.37 4.32
C PHE A 98 -1.07 -7.67 4.32
N LEU A 99 -1.88 -6.76 3.78
CA LEU A 99 -3.35 -6.88 3.75
C LEU A 99 -3.94 -7.25 5.12
N PHE A 100 -3.38 -6.71 6.20
CA PHE A 100 -3.83 -7.03 7.54
C PHE A 100 -5.10 -6.25 7.87
N ASN A 101 -6.23 -6.95 7.97
CA ASN A 101 -7.48 -6.34 8.41
C ASN A 101 -7.53 -6.28 9.94
N ILE A 102 -6.84 -5.29 10.51
CA ILE A 102 -6.78 -5.09 11.97
C ILE A 102 -8.17 -4.89 12.58
N PHE A 103 -9.13 -4.33 11.83
CA PHE A 103 -10.49 -4.05 12.30
C PHE A 103 -11.33 -5.29 12.56
N LYS A 104 -10.91 -6.48 12.07
CA LYS A 104 -11.52 -7.75 12.48
C LYS A 104 -11.17 -8.13 13.91
N TYR A 105 -10.00 -7.71 14.39
CA TYR A 105 -9.51 -7.99 15.73
C TYR A 105 -9.79 -6.85 16.70
N VAL A 106 -9.81 -5.61 16.18
CA VAL A 106 -9.94 -4.38 16.95
C VAL A 106 -11.01 -3.49 16.29
N PRO A 107 -12.31 -3.83 16.40
CA PRO A 107 -13.39 -3.14 15.70
C PRO A 107 -13.55 -1.66 16.08
N GLU A 108 -13.13 -1.28 17.29
CA GLU A 108 -13.23 0.10 17.78
C GLU A 108 -12.35 1.08 17.00
N LEU A 109 -11.28 0.62 16.33
CA LEU A 109 -10.46 1.45 15.45
C LEU A 109 -11.26 2.02 14.27
N LYS A 110 -12.42 1.45 13.94
CA LYS A 110 -13.34 2.03 12.94
C LYS A 110 -13.86 3.41 13.33
N LYS A 111 -13.79 3.78 14.61
CA LYS A 111 -14.16 5.12 15.10
C LYS A 111 -13.10 6.19 14.77
N ASP A 112 -11.88 5.76 14.43
CA ASP A 112 -10.76 6.68 14.21
C ASP A 112 -10.65 7.16 12.74
N TYR A 113 -11.45 6.63 11.82
CA TYR A 113 -11.50 7.07 10.42
C TYR A 113 -12.94 7.20 9.91
N LYS A 114 -13.11 7.85 8.76
CA LYS A 114 -14.40 8.02 8.09
C LYS A 114 -14.28 7.59 6.63
N ILE A 115 -15.36 7.09 6.04
CA ILE A 115 -15.39 6.84 4.60
C ILE A 115 -15.18 8.17 3.86
N HIS A 116 -14.31 8.16 2.85
CA HIS A 116 -14.07 9.35 2.02
C HIS A 116 -15.32 9.70 1.20
N THR A 117 -15.69 10.97 1.20
CA THR A 117 -16.86 11.48 0.44
C THR A 117 -16.46 12.19 -0.86
N ILE A 118 -15.17 12.19 -1.19
CA ILE A 118 -14.62 12.88 -2.37
C ILE A 118 -14.93 12.14 -3.69
N MET A 119 -15.39 10.90 -3.62
CA MET A 119 -15.89 10.13 -4.77
C MET A 119 -17.15 9.35 -4.42
N ASP A 120 -17.94 9.03 -5.45
CA ASP A 120 -19.08 8.10 -5.35
C ASP A 120 -18.62 6.68 -5.67
N GLY A 121 -19.19 5.67 -5.01
CA GLY A 121 -18.81 4.28 -5.26
C GLY A 121 -19.46 3.29 -4.29
N PHE A 122 -19.50 2.02 -4.70
CA PHE A 122 -20.20 0.93 -4.00
C PHE A 122 -19.33 0.16 -3.00
N TYR A 123 -18.00 0.25 -3.10
CA TYR A 123 -17.05 -0.56 -2.31
C TYR A 123 -16.28 0.30 -1.28
N ASN A 124 -16.94 0.66 -0.18
CA ASN A 124 -16.38 1.57 0.84
C ASN A 124 -15.90 0.87 2.14
N GLU A 125 -15.95 -0.46 2.23
CA GLU A 125 -15.83 -1.18 3.53
C GLU A 125 -14.71 -2.24 3.62
N PHE A 126 -13.70 -2.18 2.76
CA PHE A 126 -12.55 -3.10 2.83
C PHE A 126 -11.23 -2.40 3.22
N PRO A 127 -11.13 -1.80 4.42
CA PRO A 127 -9.89 -1.18 4.86
C PRO A 127 -8.87 -2.27 5.22
N PHE A 128 -7.68 -2.15 4.66
CA PHE A 128 -6.52 -2.96 5.03
C PHE A 128 -5.43 -2.07 5.60
N THR A 129 -4.71 -2.62 6.58
CA THR A 129 -3.51 -1.99 7.12
C THR A 129 -2.28 -2.70 6.61
N PHE A 130 -1.23 -1.91 6.37
CA PHE A 130 0.04 -2.38 5.86
C PHE A 130 1.15 -1.89 6.79
N PHE A 131 1.89 -2.82 7.36
CA PHE A 131 3.09 -2.52 8.15
C PHE A 131 4.30 -3.14 7.48
N GLY A 132 5.44 -2.44 7.55
CA GLY A 132 6.69 -2.90 6.99
C GLY A 132 7.85 -2.05 7.50
N GLY A 133 9.02 -2.67 7.63
CA GLY A 133 10.26 -1.97 7.95
C GLY A 133 10.88 -1.28 6.74
N GLU A 134 11.98 -0.59 7.00
CA GLU A 134 12.80 0.03 5.95
C GLU A 134 13.22 -1.02 4.90
N GLY A 135 13.14 -0.64 3.63
CA GLY A 135 13.47 -1.53 2.52
C GLY A 135 12.41 -2.58 2.19
N SER A 136 11.27 -2.63 2.91
CA SER A 136 10.13 -3.45 2.52
C SER A 136 9.55 -3.00 1.17
N LYS A 137 9.29 -3.96 0.28
CA LYS A 137 8.89 -3.70 -1.11
C LYS A 137 7.77 -4.63 -1.53
N VAL A 138 6.79 -4.09 -2.24
CA VAL A 138 5.78 -4.88 -2.95
C VAL A 138 6.16 -4.89 -4.43
N ALA A 139 5.98 -6.03 -5.10
CA ALA A 139 6.22 -6.13 -6.53
C ALA A 139 5.33 -5.11 -7.29
N MET A 140 5.79 -4.61 -8.44
CA MET A 140 4.94 -3.83 -9.32
C MET A 140 3.76 -4.69 -9.76
N HIS A 141 2.54 -4.16 -9.60
CA HIS A 141 1.29 -4.85 -9.92
C HIS A 141 0.18 -3.84 -10.15
N TYR A 142 -0.95 -4.34 -10.65
CA TYR A 142 -2.24 -3.66 -10.55
C TYR A 142 -3.15 -4.41 -9.57
N ASP A 143 -4.14 -3.74 -9.00
CA ASP A 143 -5.09 -4.39 -8.08
C ASP A 143 -6.03 -5.32 -8.85
N ILE A 144 -6.26 -6.53 -8.33
CA ILE A 144 -7.00 -7.59 -9.02
C ILE A 144 -8.45 -7.20 -9.36
N ASP A 145 -9.04 -6.31 -8.57
CA ASP A 145 -10.39 -5.80 -8.73
C ASP A 145 -10.46 -4.51 -9.57
N LEU A 146 -9.32 -4.01 -10.06
CA LEU A 146 -9.20 -2.77 -10.84
C LEU A 146 -9.86 -1.56 -10.14
N SER A 147 -9.87 -1.56 -8.82
CA SER A 147 -10.50 -0.51 -8.02
C SER A 147 -9.68 0.79 -7.98
N HIS A 148 -10.35 1.90 -7.64
CA HIS A 148 -9.66 3.11 -7.21
C HIS A 148 -9.25 2.98 -5.75
N VAL A 149 -7.96 3.18 -5.44
CA VAL A 149 -7.41 2.97 -4.10
C VAL A 149 -6.99 4.29 -3.45
N PHE A 150 -7.44 4.51 -2.22
CA PHE A 150 -6.88 5.52 -1.33
C PHE A 150 -5.82 4.88 -0.44
N LEU A 151 -4.55 5.24 -0.67
CA LEU A 151 -3.44 4.83 0.17
C LEU A 151 -3.09 5.94 1.18
N THR A 152 -3.47 5.74 2.45
CA THR A 152 -3.18 6.69 3.53
C THR A 152 -1.92 6.28 4.31
N GLN A 153 -0.95 7.21 4.42
CA GLN A 153 0.28 6.99 5.17
C GLN A 153 0.20 7.68 6.54
N PHE A 154 0.34 6.91 7.63
CA PHE A 154 0.29 7.43 9.01
C PHE A 154 1.67 7.61 9.64
N ASP A 155 2.62 6.70 9.38
CA ASP A 155 3.93 6.69 10.03
C ASP A 155 5.04 6.38 9.01
N GLY A 156 6.21 7.00 9.15
CA GLY A 156 7.34 6.84 8.23
C GLY A 156 7.11 7.39 6.82
N ARG A 157 7.89 6.87 5.85
CA ARG A 157 7.84 7.30 4.44
C ARG A 157 7.79 6.08 3.52
N LYS A 158 7.01 6.19 2.45
CA LYS A 158 6.90 5.17 1.40
C LYS A 158 7.14 5.81 0.04
N ARG A 159 7.99 5.19 -0.78
CA ARG A 159 8.13 5.53 -2.20
C ARG A 159 7.07 4.74 -2.97
N VAL A 160 6.25 5.43 -3.75
CA VAL A 160 5.25 4.83 -4.64
C VAL A 160 5.62 5.24 -6.07
N VAL A 161 5.66 4.26 -6.97
CA VAL A 161 5.90 4.46 -8.40
C VAL A 161 4.68 3.91 -9.12
N LEU A 162 4.07 4.72 -9.99
CA LEU A 162 2.87 4.37 -10.74
C LEU A 162 3.15 4.48 -12.23
N PHE A 163 2.56 3.56 -13.00
CA PHE A 163 2.56 3.58 -14.46
C PHE A 163 1.11 3.50 -14.93
N GLY A 164 0.77 4.30 -15.95
CA GLY A 164 -0.53 4.20 -16.61
C GLY A 164 -0.72 2.84 -17.30
N PRO A 165 -1.97 2.38 -17.48
CA PRO A 165 -2.27 1.10 -18.11
C PRO A 165 -1.73 0.99 -19.55
N GLU A 166 -1.54 2.10 -20.25
CA GLU A 166 -0.89 2.17 -21.56
C GLU A 166 0.54 1.61 -21.57
N TYR A 167 1.22 1.60 -20.42
CA TYR A 167 2.57 1.07 -20.28
C TYR A 167 2.62 -0.43 -19.96
N SER A 168 1.48 -1.13 -19.87
CA SER A 168 1.41 -2.55 -19.42
C SER A 168 2.37 -3.48 -20.16
N LYS A 169 2.56 -3.30 -21.48
CA LYS A 169 3.50 -4.10 -22.29
C LYS A 169 4.97 -3.92 -21.88
N HIS A 170 5.34 -2.73 -21.40
CA HIS A 170 6.69 -2.39 -20.96
C HIS A 170 6.98 -2.91 -19.54
N LEU A 171 5.94 -3.33 -18.81
CA LEU A 171 6.04 -3.84 -17.45
C LEU A 171 6.14 -5.36 -17.35
N TYR A 172 6.11 -6.12 -18.46
CA TYR A 172 6.34 -7.57 -18.46
C TYR A 172 5.54 -8.32 -17.39
N GLN A 173 4.21 -8.28 -17.52
CA GLN A 173 3.29 -8.99 -16.63
C GLN A 173 3.62 -10.49 -16.58
N GLN A 174 3.63 -11.07 -15.37
CA GLN A 174 3.79 -12.52 -15.22
C GLN A 174 2.50 -13.23 -15.66
N PRO A 175 2.59 -14.32 -16.44
CA PRO A 175 1.41 -15.02 -16.95
C PRO A 175 0.42 -15.39 -15.84
N PHE A 176 -0.86 -15.06 -16.05
CA PHE A 176 -1.97 -15.37 -15.14
C PHE A 176 -1.86 -14.73 -13.74
N THR A 177 -1.06 -13.68 -13.58
CA THR A 177 -0.98 -12.90 -12.33
C THR A 177 -1.14 -11.41 -12.60
N VAL A 178 -1.30 -10.60 -11.54
CA VAL A 178 -1.30 -9.13 -11.65
C VAL A 178 0.09 -8.50 -11.55
N ALA A 179 1.12 -9.31 -11.25
CA ALA A 179 2.45 -8.83 -10.94
C ALA A 179 3.32 -8.68 -12.20
N SER A 180 4.34 -7.85 -12.09
CA SER A 180 5.38 -7.61 -13.09
C SER A 180 6.65 -8.41 -12.77
N TYR A 181 7.41 -8.81 -13.79
CA TYR A 181 8.78 -9.31 -13.62
C TYR A 181 9.80 -8.21 -13.34
N VAL A 182 9.47 -6.95 -13.63
CA VAL A 182 10.42 -5.83 -13.55
C VAL A 182 10.65 -5.43 -12.10
N ASN A 183 11.93 -5.43 -11.71
CA ASN A 183 12.38 -4.77 -10.49
C ASN A 183 12.69 -3.30 -10.79
N ILE A 184 11.82 -2.39 -10.36
CA ILE A 184 11.95 -0.94 -10.63
C ILE A 184 13.24 -0.35 -10.05
N ASP A 185 13.69 -0.85 -8.90
CA ASP A 185 14.87 -0.32 -8.22
C ASP A 185 16.18 -0.81 -8.85
N ASN A 186 16.13 -1.96 -9.53
CA ASN A 186 17.27 -2.51 -10.27
C ASN A 186 16.78 -3.21 -11.55
N PRO A 187 16.42 -2.46 -12.60
CA PRO A 187 15.79 -3.02 -13.78
C PRO A 187 16.78 -3.84 -14.62
N ASP A 188 16.38 -5.05 -15.00
CA ASP A 188 17.14 -5.89 -15.92
C ASP A 188 16.77 -5.55 -17.37
N TYR A 189 17.45 -4.56 -17.94
CA TYR A 189 17.23 -4.13 -19.32
C TYR A 189 17.64 -5.16 -20.38
N LYS A 190 18.42 -6.18 -20.01
CA LYS A 190 18.80 -7.25 -20.93
C LYS A 190 17.62 -8.19 -21.17
N ASN A 191 16.94 -8.58 -20.09
CA ASN A 191 15.78 -9.46 -20.17
C ASN A 191 14.46 -8.70 -20.40
N PHE A 192 14.39 -7.43 -20.01
CA PHE A 192 13.19 -6.58 -20.11
C PHE A 192 13.46 -5.28 -20.91
N PRO A 193 13.90 -5.35 -22.18
CA PRO A 193 14.36 -4.18 -22.94
C PRO A 193 13.30 -3.09 -23.14
N LEU A 194 12.02 -3.45 -23.29
CA LEU A 194 10.92 -2.49 -23.46
C LEU A 194 10.73 -1.60 -22.24
N TYR A 195 11.19 -2.01 -21.05
CA TYR A 195 11.07 -1.17 -19.86
C TYR A 195 11.87 0.15 -19.97
N SER A 196 12.80 0.25 -20.91
CA SER A 196 13.63 1.45 -21.11
C SER A 196 13.03 2.50 -22.03
N THR A 197 11.90 2.20 -22.70
CA THR A 197 11.30 3.03 -23.76
C THR A 197 9.96 3.60 -23.38
#